data_AF-A0A4S5DK83-F1
#
_entry.id   AF-A0A4S5DK83-F1
#
_cell.length_a   1.000
_cell.length_b   1.000
_cell.length_c   1.000
_cell.angle_alpha   90.00
_cell.angle_beta   90.00
_cell.angle_gamma   90.00
#
_symmetry.space_group_name_H-M   'P 1'
#
loop_
_entity.id
_entity.type
_entity.pdbx_description
1 polymer ?
#
loop_
_entity_poly.entity_id
_entity_poly.type
_entity_poly.pdbx_seq_one_letter_code
_entity_poly.pdbx_strand_id
1 'polypeptide(L)'
;MPPGLGVGWRPQLATALAERDDLAFVELIAEGVDPDRPLPVALARLGVPMVPHGVRLSLGGVEPLDPARVARFVRVAQHLDAPLVSEHAAFVRAGGAEAGHLLPVPRSRAALRVLTRNIRSLTAELSVPLAVENPAALLRWPDDELDEAAFLTELAERTGAMLLLDVANLYGDVVNHGTDPDRFLAAFPWERVAYLHIAGGVTAHGLYHDSHAHPVRPEVLDLLRAVADHWPGPLPCLLERDARLPPVDEFHAELDAVAGAASLTRPQSDDHLTAVTAAAGPMPGARVRVGIDASLVDEATVDEATVDEGTQVDAELLAGQIALVRTLTAGEDSPAGFAADRIEATRAALIDKRRLAVGEHWPALAETPGFHDGFAAVVARLPTHDDLGRRPRVRPDP
;
A
#
# COMPACT_ATOMS: atom_id res chain seq x y z
N MET A 1 10.84 5.40 -12.48
CA MET A 1 11.45 6.05 -11.30
C MET A 1 12.95 6.06 -11.46
N PRO A 2 13.66 7.10 -10.99
CA PRO A 2 15.11 7.05 -10.92
C PRO A 2 15.53 5.89 -10.01
N PRO A 3 16.52 5.09 -10.41
CA PRO A 3 17.10 4.10 -9.50
C PRO A 3 17.75 4.82 -8.31
N GLY A 4 17.58 4.31 -7.10
CA GLY A 4 18.17 4.89 -5.91
C GLY A 4 17.31 4.80 -4.66
N LEU A 5 17.80 5.43 -3.59
CA LEU A 5 17.22 5.36 -2.26
C LEU A 5 16.03 6.32 -2.15
N GLY A 6 14.88 5.80 -1.77
CA GLY A 6 13.69 6.55 -1.42
C GLY A 6 13.44 6.55 0.09
N VAL A 7 12.56 7.43 0.52
CA VAL A 7 12.14 7.48 1.93
C VAL A 7 10.70 7.99 2.06
N GLY A 8 9.94 7.38 2.96
CA GLY A 8 8.61 7.87 3.34
C GLY A 8 8.70 9.23 4.04
N TRP A 9 8.06 10.25 3.46
CA TRP A 9 8.05 11.58 4.04
C TRP A 9 7.10 11.67 5.24
N ARG A 10 7.63 12.13 6.37
CA ARG A 10 6.86 12.62 7.51
C ARG A 10 7.40 13.99 7.91
N PRO A 11 6.56 14.97 8.31
CA PRO A 11 7.05 16.29 8.72
C PRO A 11 8.13 16.25 9.80
N GLN A 12 8.09 15.25 10.68
CA GLN A 12 9.04 15.02 11.76
C GLN A 12 10.43 14.59 11.25
N LEU A 13 10.51 14.03 10.04
CA LEU A 13 11.77 13.64 9.39
C LEU A 13 12.41 14.79 8.60
N ALA A 14 11.77 15.96 8.51
CA ALA A 14 12.22 17.08 7.68
C ALA A 14 13.69 17.46 7.89
N THR A 15 14.16 17.52 9.14
CA THR A 15 15.56 17.84 9.46
C THR A 15 16.50 16.74 9.02
N ALA A 16 16.19 15.48 9.35
CA ALA A 16 17.02 14.33 8.98
C ALA A 16 17.16 14.18 7.47
N LEU A 17 16.09 14.44 6.72
CA LEU A 17 16.09 14.35 5.25
C LEU A 17 16.82 15.51 4.59
N ALA A 18 16.83 16.70 5.20
CA ALA A 18 17.59 17.84 4.70
C ALA A 18 19.12 17.67 4.80
N GLU A 19 19.58 16.69 5.59
CA GLU A 19 20.99 16.33 5.74
C GLU A 19 21.46 15.28 4.71
N ARG A 20 20.56 14.80 3.84
CA ARG A 20 20.85 13.78 2.82
C ARG A 20 20.85 14.40 1.42
N ASP A 21 21.88 14.11 0.64
CA ASP A 21 22.02 14.49 -0.78
C ASP A 21 21.89 13.29 -1.74
N ASP A 22 21.71 12.08 -1.20
CA ASP A 22 21.68 10.82 -1.95
C ASP A 22 20.27 10.24 -2.15
N LEU A 23 19.22 10.96 -1.73
CA LEU A 23 17.83 10.56 -1.96
C LEU A 23 17.46 10.71 -3.45
N ALA A 24 16.87 9.66 -4.01
CA ALA A 24 16.41 9.65 -5.40
C ALA A 24 14.92 10.03 -5.53
N PHE A 25 14.12 9.83 -4.48
CA PHE A 25 12.70 10.20 -4.43
C PHE A 25 12.18 10.19 -2.99
N VAL A 26 10.97 10.73 -2.80
CA VAL A 26 10.22 10.59 -1.55
C VAL A 26 8.81 10.09 -1.82
N GLU A 27 8.25 9.38 -0.86
CA GLU A 27 6.86 8.93 -0.92
C GLU A 27 6.00 9.63 0.13
N LEU A 28 4.74 9.90 -0.22
CA LEU A 28 3.75 10.51 0.66
C LEU A 28 2.49 9.67 0.71
N ILE A 29 1.94 9.48 1.91
CA ILE A 29 0.58 8.95 2.03
C ILE A 29 -0.39 9.95 1.41
N ALA A 30 -1.06 9.54 0.33
CA ALA A 30 -1.88 10.41 -0.49
C ALA A 30 -3.01 11.07 0.32
N GLU A 31 -3.58 10.34 1.28
CA GLU A 31 -4.62 10.82 2.20
C GLU A 31 -4.11 11.92 3.15
N GLY A 32 -2.81 12.00 3.41
CA GLY A 32 -2.18 13.04 4.22
C GLY A 32 -1.88 14.34 3.46
N VAL A 33 -1.93 14.32 2.13
CA VAL A 33 -1.63 15.48 1.28
C VAL A 33 -2.90 16.28 1.01
N ASP A 34 -2.89 17.58 1.29
CA ASP A 34 -3.97 18.50 0.89
C ASP A 34 -3.64 19.14 -0.47
N PRO A 35 -4.29 18.72 -1.58
CA PRO A 35 -3.97 19.21 -2.92
C PRO A 35 -4.39 20.68 -3.15
N ASP A 36 -5.07 21.31 -2.19
CA ASP A 36 -5.45 22.73 -2.23
C ASP A 36 -4.46 23.63 -1.46
N ARG A 37 -3.39 23.06 -0.89
CA ARG A 37 -2.38 23.77 -0.11
C ARG A 37 -1.01 23.69 -0.76
N PRO A 38 -0.15 24.71 -0.60
CA PRO A 38 1.25 24.57 -0.98
C PRO A 38 1.93 23.44 -0.20
N LEU A 39 2.87 22.76 -0.85
CA LEU A 39 3.72 21.77 -0.19
C LEU A 39 4.50 22.40 0.97
N PRO A 40 4.77 21.64 2.05
CA PRO A 40 5.68 22.08 3.09
C PRO A 40 7.03 22.48 2.50
N VAL A 41 7.58 23.63 2.92
CA VAL A 41 8.85 24.16 2.39
C VAL A 41 9.99 23.15 2.50
N ALA A 42 10.03 22.39 3.59
CA ALA A 42 11.07 21.37 3.78
C ALA A 42 10.97 20.23 2.75
N LEU A 43 9.76 19.77 2.44
CA LEU A 43 9.51 18.77 1.40
C LEU A 43 9.87 19.31 0.01
N ALA A 44 9.39 20.51 -0.33
CA ALA A 44 9.66 21.14 -1.62
C ALA A 44 11.17 21.39 -1.87
N ARG A 45 11.95 21.61 -0.80
CA ARG A 45 13.40 21.81 -0.88
C ARG A 45 14.21 20.54 -1.14
N LEU A 46 13.63 19.36 -0.96
CA LEU A 46 14.34 18.10 -1.27
C LEU A 46 14.65 18.00 -2.78
N GLY A 47 13.81 18.59 -3.64
CA GLY A 47 14.10 18.66 -5.09
C GLY A 47 14.10 17.30 -5.80
N VAL A 48 13.51 16.27 -5.19
CA VAL A 48 13.40 14.91 -5.73
C VAL A 48 11.95 14.61 -6.11
N PRO A 49 11.69 13.67 -7.05
CA PRO A 49 10.35 13.21 -7.38
C PRO A 49 9.55 12.78 -6.15
N MET A 50 8.25 13.08 -6.16
CA MET A 50 7.32 12.76 -5.08
C MET A 50 6.30 11.74 -5.57
N VAL A 51 6.21 10.58 -4.90
CA VAL A 51 5.26 9.51 -5.23
C VAL A 51 4.13 9.52 -4.20
N PRO A 52 2.86 9.71 -4.59
CA PRO A 52 1.75 9.47 -3.69
C PRO A 52 1.42 7.98 -3.62
N HIS A 53 1.31 7.50 -2.40
CA HIS A 53 0.95 6.14 -2.06
C HIS A 53 -0.38 6.13 -1.31
N GLY A 54 -1.39 5.45 -1.85
CA GLY A 54 -2.75 5.43 -1.33
C GLY A 54 -2.98 4.24 -0.39
N VAL A 55 -3.73 4.49 0.68
CA VAL A 55 -4.06 3.47 1.69
C VAL A 55 -5.56 3.31 1.91
N ARG A 56 -6.40 4.03 1.15
CA ARG A 56 -7.86 4.07 1.33
C ARG A 56 -8.67 4.01 0.05
N LEU A 57 -8.18 3.53 -1.09
CA LEU A 57 -9.08 3.33 -2.24
C LEU A 57 -9.85 2.02 -2.14
N SER A 58 -9.28 0.99 -1.51
CA SER A 58 -9.90 -0.35 -1.39
C SER A 58 -10.05 -1.05 -2.74
N LEU A 59 -8.97 -1.10 -3.53
CA LEU A 59 -9.00 -1.67 -4.88
C LEU A 59 -9.50 -3.12 -4.92
N GLY A 60 -9.32 -3.87 -3.83
CA GLY A 60 -9.81 -5.24 -3.67
C GLY A 60 -11.28 -5.39 -3.28
N GLY A 61 -11.98 -4.29 -2.99
CA GLY A 61 -13.38 -4.33 -2.57
C GLY A 61 -14.35 -4.64 -3.72
N VAL A 62 -15.35 -5.49 -3.47
CA VAL A 62 -16.39 -5.78 -4.48
C VAL A 62 -17.26 -4.57 -4.76
N GLU A 63 -17.51 -3.74 -3.76
CA GLU A 63 -18.26 -2.48 -3.90
C GLU A 63 -17.51 -1.49 -4.82
N PRO A 64 -18.21 -0.62 -5.58
CA PRO A 64 -17.57 0.38 -6.44
C PRO A 64 -16.64 1.32 -5.67
N LEU A 65 -15.59 1.80 -6.35
CA LEU A 65 -14.71 2.84 -5.81
C LEU A 65 -15.50 4.12 -5.52
N ASP A 66 -15.21 4.77 -4.39
CA ASP A 66 -15.80 6.06 -4.04
C ASP A 66 -15.26 7.15 -4.99
N PRO A 67 -16.13 7.76 -5.83
CA PRO A 67 -15.69 8.76 -6.81
C PRO A 67 -14.99 9.97 -6.17
N ALA A 68 -15.36 10.36 -4.95
CA ALA A 68 -14.74 11.47 -4.26
C ALA A 68 -13.31 11.14 -3.81
N ARG A 69 -13.06 9.91 -3.36
CA ARG A 69 -11.71 9.45 -2.99
C ARG A 69 -10.82 9.32 -4.23
N VAL A 70 -11.36 8.77 -5.32
CA VAL A 70 -10.64 8.68 -6.61
C VAL A 70 -10.28 10.08 -7.12
N ALA A 71 -11.24 11.00 -7.18
CA ALA A 71 -10.98 12.37 -7.62
C ALA A 71 -9.93 13.07 -6.76
N ARG A 72 -9.97 12.86 -5.43
CA ARG A 72 -8.95 13.40 -4.52
C ARG A 72 -7.57 12.79 -4.79
N PHE A 73 -7.48 11.48 -4.98
CA PHE A 73 -6.22 10.78 -5.27
C PHE A 73 -5.58 11.27 -6.57
N VAL A 74 -6.37 11.42 -7.64
CA VAL A 74 -5.93 12.00 -8.92
C VAL A 74 -5.41 13.43 -8.73
N ARG A 75 -6.13 14.26 -7.97
CA ARG A 75 -5.69 15.63 -7.67
C ARG A 75 -4.39 15.68 -6.89
N VAL A 76 -4.17 14.74 -5.96
CA VAL A 76 -2.90 14.64 -5.21
C VAL A 76 -1.76 14.26 -6.16
N ALA A 77 -1.97 13.30 -7.07
CA ALA A 77 -0.99 12.95 -8.09
C ALA A 77 -0.57 14.14 -8.96
N GLN A 78 -1.56 14.93 -9.41
CA GLN A 78 -1.32 16.17 -10.17
C GLN A 78 -0.61 17.24 -9.33
N HIS A 79 -1.01 17.41 -8.07
CA HIS A 79 -0.42 18.40 -7.16
C HIS A 79 1.06 18.15 -6.89
N LEU A 80 1.45 16.87 -6.82
CA LEU A 80 2.83 16.44 -6.58
C LEU A 80 3.68 16.35 -7.85
N ASP A 81 3.09 16.59 -9.03
CA ASP A 81 3.72 16.29 -10.33
C ASP A 81 4.30 14.86 -10.35
N ALA A 82 3.51 13.92 -9.86
CA ALA A 82 3.98 12.59 -9.53
C ALA A 82 4.36 11.79 -10.78
N PRO A 83 5.51 11.10 -10.81
CA PRO A 83 5.90 10.27 -11.96
C PRO A 83 5.07 8.98 -12.08
N LEU A 84 4.48 8.53 -10.98
CA LEU A 84 3.56 7.41 -10.85
C LEU A 84 2.81 7.55 -9.52
N VAL A 85 1.78 6.73 -9.32
CA VAL A 85 1.09 6.58 -8.04
C VAL A 85 1.10 5.11 -7.62
N SER A 86 0.93 4.82 -6.33
CA SER A 86 0.81 3.45 -5.82
C SER A 86 -0.41 3.25 -4.91
N GLU A 87 -0.93 2.03 -4.87
CA GLU A 87 -1.98 1.56 -3.95
C GLU A 87 -1.84 0.05 -3.75
N HIS A 88 -2.64 -0.56 -2.90
CA HIS A 88 -2.52 -1.95 -2.49
C HIS A 88 -3.49 -2.88 -3.23
N ALA A 89 -3.07 -4.13 -3.41
CA ALA A 89 -3.96 -5.24 -3.74
C ALA A 89 -4.79 -5.67 -2.50
N ALA A 90 -5.47 -4.71 -1.87
CA ALA A 90 -6.18 -4.89 -0.61
C ALA A 90 -7.57 -4.25 -0.64
N PHE A 91 -8.40 -4.62 0.32
CA PHE A 91 -9.64 -3.92 0.60
C PHE A 91 -9.61 -3.35 2.02
N VAL A 92 -10.29 -2.23 2.27
CA VAL A 92 -10.34 -1.62 3.61
C VAL A 92 -11.76 -1.50 4.15
N ARG A 93 -12.78 -1.72 3.30
CA ARG A 93 -14.20 -1.55 3.66
C ARG A 93 -15.08 -2.55 2.95
N ALA A 94 -16.20 -2.90 3.60
CA ALA A 94 -17.27 -3.68 3.01
C ALA A 94 -18.58 -3.47 3.81
N GLY A 95 -19.72 -3.36 3.13
CA GLY A 95 -21.04 -3.38 3.76
C GLY A 95 -21.29 -2.21 4.72
N GLY A 96 -20.76 -1.03 4.37
CA GLY A 96 -20.92 0.21 5.15
C GLY A 96 -20.01 0.35 6.38
N ALA A 97 -19.06 -0.58 6.58
CA ALA A 97 -18.06 -0.52 7.63
C ALA A 97 -16.64 -0.44 7.05
N GLU A 98 -15.74 0.29 7.71
CA GLU A 98 -14.32 0.40 7.33
C GLU A 98 -13.44 -0.24 8.42
N ALA A 99 -12.52 -1.12 8.05
CA ALA A 99 -11.61 -1.80 8.98
C ALA A 99 -10.63 -0.82 9.65
N GLY A 100 -10.30 0.28 8.96
CA GLY A 100 -9.26 1.24 9.36
C GLY A 100 -7.84 0.73 9.12
N HIS A 101 -7.71 -0.34 8.34
CA HIS A 101 -6.46 -0.98 7.95
C HIS A 101 -6.68 -1.79 6.65
N LEU A 102 -5.59 -2.14 5.98
CA LEU A 102 -5.58 -2.96 4.78
C LEU A 102 -5.91 -4.40 5.13
N LEU A 103 -6.89 -4.99 4.44
CA LEU A 103 -7.24 -6.40 4.57
C LEU A 103 -6.85 -7.12 3.29
N PRO A 104 -6.26 -8.33 3.39
CA PRO A 104 -5.87 -9.10 2.22
C PRO A 104 -7.12 -9.51 1.44
N VAL A 105 -7.02 -9.57 0.12
CA VAL A 105 -8.06 -10.22 -0.71
C VAL A 105 -7.84 -11.72 -0.78
N PRO A 106 -8.88 -12.55 -1.05
CA PRO A 106 -8.63 -13.93 -1.43
C PRO A 106 -7.89 -13.93 -2.77
N ARG A 107 -6.90 -14.80 -2.94
CA ARG A 107 -6.18 -14.99 -4.21
C ARG A 107 -6.98 -15.90 -5.14
N SER A 108 -8.26 -15.58 -5.30
CA SER A 108 -9.23 -16.29 -6.15
C SER A 108 -9.41 -15.58 -7.49
N ARG A 109 -9.91 -16.30 -8.50
CA ARG A 109 -10.23 -15.69 -9.81
C ARG A 109 -11.31 -14.62 -9.70
N ALA A 110 -12.22 -14.74 -8.72
CA ALA A 110 -13.24 -13.74 -8.45
C ALA A 110 -12.65 -12.41 -7.98
N ALA A 111 -11.79 -12.45 -6.96
CA ALA A 111 -11.11 -11.25 -6.48
C ALA A 111 -10.20 -10.63 -7.53
N LEU A 112 -9.53 -11.45 -8.34
CA LEU A 112 -8.71 -10.99 -9.46
C LEU A 112 -9.55 -10.19 -10.49
N ARG A 113 -10.77 -10.63 -10.81
CA ARG A 113 -11.69 -9.88 -11.68
C ARG A 113 -12.09 -8.54 -11.07
N VAL A 114 -12.43 -8.52 -9.78
CA VAL A 114 -12.80 -7.30 -9.04
C VAL A 114 -11.66 -6.29 -9.00
N LEU A 115 -10.46 -6.73 -8.62
CA LEU A 115 -9.24 -5.90 -8.64
C LEU A 115 -8.97 -5.36 -10.04
N THR A 116 -9.04 -6.21 -11.07
CA THR A 116 -8.86 -5.81 -12.47
C THR A 116 -9.84 -4.71 -12.87
N ARG A 117 -11.13 -4.87 -12.52
CA ARG A 117 -12.18 -3.88 -12.79
C ARG A 117 -11.86 -2.54 -12.11
N ASN A 118 -11.54 -2.57 -10.82
CA ASN A 118 -11.30 -1.37 -10.02
C ASN A 118 -10.01 -0.65 -10.47
N ILE A 119 -8.94 -1.39 -10.75
CA ILE A 119 -7.69 -0.83 -11.29
C ILE A 119 -7.93 -0.20 -12.66
N ARG A 120 -8.66 -0.85 -13.57
CA ARG A 120 -8.99 -0.24 -14.88
C ARG A 120 -9.79 1.05 -14.72
N SER A 121 -10.75 1.06 -13.79
CA SER A 121 -11.53 2.27 -13.49
C SER A 121 -10.66 3.40 -12.94
N LEU A 122 -9.71 3.10 -12.04
CA LEU A 122 -8.80 4.10 -11.48
C LEU A 122 -7.80 4.60 -12.53
N THR A 123 -7.18 3.69 -13.27
CA THR A 123 -6.19 4.03 -14.31
C THR A 123 -6.79 4.89 -15.42
N ALA A 124 -8.08 4.75 -15.73
CA ALA A 124 -8.77 5.62 -16.68
C ALA A 124 -8.83 7.10 -16.24
N GLU A 125 -8.76 7.38 -14.94
CA GLU A 125 -8.78 8.73 -14.36
C GLU A 125 -7.37 9.28 -14.10
N LEU A 126 -6.33 8.44 -14.16
CA LEU A 126 -4.94 8.81 -13.89
C LEU A 126 -4.22 9.23 -15.18
N SER A 127 -3.40 10.27 -15.08
CA SER A 127 -2.49 10.68 -16.17
C SER A 127 -1.11 10.03 -16.09
N VAL A 128 -0.85 9.22 -15.06
CA VAL A 128 0.43 8.59 -14.77
C VAL A 128 0.24 7.12 -14.40
N PRO A 129 1.28 6.27 -14.50
CA PRO A 129 1.18 4.86 -14.18
C PRO A 129 0.75 4.60 -12.72
N LEU A 130 0.03 3.49 -12.51
CA LEU A 130 -0.29 2.93 -11.21
C LEU A 130 0.63 1.75 -10.91
N ALA A 131 1.24 1.73 -9.73
CA ALA A 131 1.88 0.57 -9.14
C ALA A 131 0.96 -0.07 -8.09
N VAL A 132 0.88 -1.40 -8.08
CA VAL A 132 0.06 -2.15 -7.12
C VAL A 132 0.96 -2.94 -6.16
N GLU A 133 0.75 -2.74 -4.87
CA GLU A 133 1.51 -3.32 -3.77
C GLU A 133 0.92 -4.63 -3.24
N ASN A 134 1.81 -5.57 -2.89
CA ASN A 134 1.45 -6.74 -2.09
C ASN A 134 1.20 -6.34 -0.61
N PRO A 135 -0.02 -6.51 -0.07
CA PRO A 135 -0.32 -6.03 1.27
C PRO A 135 0.23 -6.94 2.37
N ALA A 136 0.52 -6.35 3.53
CA ALA A 136 0.71 -7.10 4.77
C ALA A 136 -0.51 -8.01 5.05
N ALA A 137 -0.28 -9.31 5.21
CA ALA A 137 -1.34 -10.27 5.51
C ALA A 137 -1.12 -10.94 6.88
N LEU A 138 -1.99 -10.65 7.85
CA LEU A 138 -2.00 -11.38 9.14
C LEU A 138 -2.87 -12.64 9.09
N LEU A 139 -3.75 -12.71 8.10
CA LEU A 139 -4.70 -13.80 7.86
C LEU A 139 -4.68 -14.20 6.39
N ARG A 140 -5.05 -15.46 6.11
CA ARG A 140 -5.27 -15.98 4.76
C ARG A 140 -6.72 -16.31 4.57
N TRP A 141 -7.21 -16.08 3.37
CA TRP A 141 -8.53 -16.57 2.98
C TRP A 141 -8.48 -18.09 2.81
N PRO A 142 -9.55 -18.81 3.20
CA PRO A 142 -9.60 -20.26 3.07
C PRO A 142 -9.62 -20.75 1.61
N ASP A 143 -10.05 -19.89 0.69
CA ASP A 143 -10.37 -20.25 -0.70
C ASP A 143 -9.37 -19.65 -1.72
N ASP A 144 -8.09 -19.52 -1.34
CA ASP A 144 -7.04 -19.09 -2.27
C ASP A 144 -6.86 -20.10 -3.42
N GLU A 145 -6.91 -19.62 -4.66
CA GLU A 145 -6.74 -20.45 -5.87
C GLU A 145 -5.35 -20.32 -6.50
N LEU A 146 -4.67 -19.21 -6.23
CA LEU A 146 -3.38 -18.82 -6.79
C LEU A 146 -2.38 -18.55 -5.66
N ASP A 147 -1.09 -18.82 -5.91
CA ASP A 147 -0.04 -18.24 -5.08
C ASP A 147 0.11 -16.73 -5.37
N GLU A 148 0.83 -16.02 -4.50
CA GLU A 148 0.86 -14.55 -4.55
C GLU A 148 1.56 -14.02 -5.80
N ALA A 149 2.70 -14.62 -6.17
CA ALA A 149 3.42 -14.26 -7.38
C ALA A 149 2.56 -14.47 -8.63
N ALA A 150 1.85 -15.60 -8.74
CA ALA A 150 0.92 -15.84 -9.85
C ALA A 150 -0.24 -14.83 -9.84
N PHE A 151 -0.83 -14.55 -8.68
CA PHE A 151 -1.94 -13.61 -8.55
C PHE A 151 -1.56 -12.20 -9.01
N LEU A 152 -0.41 -11.68 -8.56
CA LEU A 152 0.09 -10.36 -8.94
C LEU A 152 0.56 -10.31 -10.40
N THR A 153 1.12 -11.42 -10.91
CA THR A 153 1.47 -11.55 -12.33
C THR A 153 0.23 -11.42 -13.21
N GLU A 154 -0.80 -12.23 -12.96
CA GLU A 154 -2.04 -12.14 -13.74
C GLU A 154 -2.71 -10.77 -13.60
N LEU A 155 -2.64 -10.15 -12.42
CA LEU A 155 -3.18 -8.81 -12.21
C LEU A 155 -2.46 -7.77 -13.08
N ALA A 156 -1.14 -7.77 -13.07
CA ALA A 156 -0.32 -6.87 -13.88
C ALA A 156 -0.55 -7.09 -15.38
N GLU A 157 -0.64 -8.34 -15.84
CA GLU A 157 -0.93 -8.67 -17.24
C GLU A 157 -2.30 -8.18 -17.70
N ARG A 158 -3.34 -8.33 -16.87
CA ARG A 158 -4.72 -7.93 -17.21
C ARG A 158 -4.92 -6.42 -17.20
N THR A 159 -4.14 -5.68 -16.42
CA THR A 159 -4.36 -4.25 -16.16
C THR A 159 -3.31 -3.35 -16.80
N GLY A 160 -2.11 -3.88 -17.08
CA GLY A 160 -0.95 -3.09 -17.44
C GLY A 160 -0.37 -2.27 -16.28
N ALA A 161 -0.85 -2.48 -15.05
CA ALA A 161 -0.29 -1.82 -13.87
C ALA A 161 1.14 -2.31 -13.62
N MET A 162 1.96 -1.41 -13.06
CA MET A 162 3.24 -1.78 -12.48
C MET A 162 3.01 -2.47 -11.13
N LEU A 163 4.04 -3.10 -10.59
CA LEU A 163 4.03 -3.68 -9.25
C LEU A 163 4.94 -2.89 -8.32
N LEU A 164 4.52 -2.80 -7.08
CA LEU A 164 5.38 -2.44 -5.96
C LEU A 164 5.57 -3.70 -5.11
N LEU A 165 6.81 -4.08 -4.86
CA LEU A 165 7.10 -5.20 -3.97
C LEU A 165 7.52 -4.63 -2.61
N ASP A 166 6.67 -4.82 -1.61
CA ASP A 166 7.06 -4.65 -0.22
C ASP A 166 7.73 -5.94 0.28
N VAL A 167 9.03 -5.81 0.54
CA VAL A 167 9.89 -6.89 1.01
C VAL A 167 9.64 -7.19 2.49
N ALA A 168 9.23 -6.20 3.29
CA ALA A 168 8.83 -6.42 4.68
C ALA A 168 7.51 -7.19 4.74
N ASN A 169 6.57 -6.93 3.83
CA ASN A 169 5.34 -7.72 3.71
C ASN A 169 5.64 -9.16 3.26
N LEU A 170 6.52 -9.35 2.26
CA LEU A 170 6.96 -10.69 1.87
C LEU A 170 7.63 -11.43 3.03
N TYR A 171 8.50 -10.77 3.80
CA TYR A 171 9.09 -11.36 5.00
C TYR A 171 8.04 -11.72 6.05
N GLY A 172 7.02 -10.88 6.24
CA GLY A 172 5.88 -11.19 7.10
C GLY A 172 5.14 -12.43 6.65
N ASP A 173 4.96 -12.61 5.34
CA ASP A 173 4.35 -13.81 4.76
C ASP A 173 5.21 -15.07 4.96
N VAL A 174 6.53 -14.96 4.87
CA VAL A 174 7.47 -16.05 5.21
C VAL A 174 7.28 -16.46 6.67
N VAL A 175 7.28 -15.51 7.60
CA VAL A 175 7.22 -15.80 9.04
C VAL A 175 5.82 -16.26 9.48
N ASN A 176 4.77 -15.61 8.99
CA ASN A 176 3.41 -15.85 9.45
C ASN A 176 2.73 -17.03 8.77
N HIS A 177 3.04 -17.28 7.50
CA HIS A 177 2.32 -18.24 6.66
C HIS A 177 3.23 -19.31 6.03
N GLY A 178 4.53 -19.25 6.26
CA GLY A 178 5.48 -20.23 5.72
C GLY A 178 5.65 -20.13 4.20
N THR A 179 5.46 -18.93 3.64
CA THR A 179 5.78 -18.67 2.22
C THR A 179 7.23 -19.02 1.96
N ASP A 180 7.50 -19.72 0.85
CA ASP A 180 8.85 -19.99 0.36
C ASP A 180 9.34 -18.77 -0.45
N PRO A 181 10.31 -17.99 0.08
CA PRO A 181 10.74 -16.77 -0.59
C PRO A 181 11.47 -17.07 -1.90
N ASP A 182 12.25 -18.15 -1.99
CA ASP A 182 12.99 -18.49 -3.21
C ASP A 182 12.01 -18.82 -4.35
N ARG A 183 10.96 -19.58 -4.04
CA ARG A 183 9.89 -19.87 -5.01
C ARG A 183 9.15 -18.60 -5.43
N PHE A 184 8.85 -17.70 -4.48
CA PHE A 184 8.20 -16.43 -4.79
C PHE A 184 9.06 -15.59 -5.74
N LEU A 185 10.33 -15.36 -5.38
CA LEU A 185 11.25 -14.52 -6.15
C LEU A 185 11.53 -15.10 -7.54
N ALA A 186 11.59 -16.42 -7.68
CA ALA A 186 11.76 -17.07 -8.99
C ALA A 186 10.53 -16.90 -9.92
N ALA A 187 9.33 -16.75 -9.36
CA ALA A 187 8.08 -16.63 -10.11
C ALA A 187 7.60 -15.18 -10.30
N PHE A 188 8.16 -14.22 -9.55
CA PHE A 188 7.71 -12.83 -9.54
C PHE A 188 8.05 -12.10 -10.87
N PRO A 189 7.16 -11.26 -11.42
CA PRO A 189 7.33 -10.66 -12.74
C PRO A 189 8.18 -9.38 -12.63
N TRP A 190 9.49 -9.55 -12.45
CA TRP A 190 10.43 -8.47 -12.13
C TRP A 190 10.40 -7.31 -13.13
N GLU A 191 10.13 -7.57 -14.40
CA GLU A 191 10.01 -6.54 -15.45
C GLU A 191 8.84 -5.57 -15.24
N ARG A 192 7.90 -5.89 -14.34
CA ARG A 192 6.78 -5.04 -13.96
C ARG A 192 7.03 -4.23 -12.69
N VAL A 193 8.15 -4.44 -12.00
CA VAL A 193 8.42 -3.80 -10.71
C VAL A 193 8.82 -2.34 -10.90
N ALA A 194 8.09 -1.43 -10.27
CA ALA A 194 8.35 0.00 -10.30
C ALA A 194 9.39 0.42 -9.25
N TYR A 195 9.24 -0.07 -8.01
CA TYR A 195 10.14 0.14 -6.88
C TYR A 195 9.80 -0.82 -5.73
N LEU A 196 10.66 -0.84 -4.71
CA LEU A 196 10.56 -1.69 -3.52
C LEU A 196 10.20 -0.87 -2.28
N HIS A 197 9.41 -1.45 -1.38
CA HIS A 197 9.25 -0.99 -0.01
C HIS A 197 10.05 -1.84 0.97
N ILE A 198 10.58 -1.15 1.98
CA ILE A 198 11.27 -1.72 3.12
C ILE A 198 10.74 -1.05 4.37
N ALA A 199 10.20 -1.85 5.26
CA ALA A 199 9.88 -1.43 6.61
C ALA A 199 10.62 -2.30 7.62
N GLY A 200 10.60 -1.88 8.88
CA GLY A 200 10.92 -2.80 9.97
C GLY A 200 9.68 -3.54 10.46
N GLY A 201 9.78 -4.15 11.65
CA GLY A 201 8.69 -4.96 12.14
C GLY A 201 8.86 -5.45 13.57
N VAL A 202 7.80 -6.04 14.10
CA VAL A 202 7.73 -6.53 15.47
C VAL A 202 6.88 -7.79 15.53
N THR A 203 7.21 -8.71 16.44
CA THR A 203 6.30 -9.81 16.78
C THR A 203 5.36 -9.36 17.89
N ALA A 204 4.06 -9.36 17.62
CA ALA A 204 3.00 -9.06 18.56
C ALA A 204 1.85 -10.05 18.37
N HIS A 205 1.14 -10.40 19.44
CA HIS A 205 0.00 -11.33 19.37
C HIS A 205 0.31 -12.68 18.68
N GLY A 206 1.57 -13.13 18.76
CA GLY A 206 2.05 -14.36 18.13
C GLY A 206 2.36 -14.26 16.63
N LEU A 207 2.18 -13.09 16.02
CA LEU A 207 2.41 -12.83 14.61
C LEU A 207 3.50 -11.79 14.40
N TYR A 208 4.22 -11.89 13.29
CA TYR A 208 5.05 -10.80 12.81
C TYR A 208 4.17 -9.73 12.15
N HIS A 209 4.40 -8.48 12.51
CA HIS A 209 3.81 -7.30 11.90
C HIS A 209 4.91 -6.50 11.23
N ASP A 210 4.68 -6.13 9.98
CA ASP A 210 5.37 -4.99 9.40
C ASP A 210 5.03 -3.77 10.27
N SER A 211 6.04 -3.00 10.63
CA SER A 211 5.86 -1.89 11.53
C SER A 211 6.83 -0.79 11.20
N HIS A 212 6.26 0.30 10.71
CA HIS A 212 6.98 1.52 10.32
C HIS A 212 7.49 2.30 11.55
N ALA A 213 7.44 1.68 12.72
CA ALA A 213 7.83 2.23 14.00
C ALA A 213 8.89 1.39 14.73
N HIS A 214 9.35 0.29 14.14
CA HIS A 214 10.38 -0.60 14.69
C HIS A 214 11.47 -0.82 13.66
N PRO A 215 12.77 -0.84 14.03
CA PRO A 215 13.86 -0.81 13.05
C PRO A 215 13.80 -1.96 12.04
N VAL A 216 14.40 -1.76 10.87
CA VAL A 216 14.56 -2.78 9.83
C VAL A 216 15.31 -3.97 10.42
N ARG A 217 14.71 -5.14 10.29
CA ARG A 217 15.29 -6.37 10.82
C ARG A 217 16.42 -6.87 9.90
N PRO A 218 17.49 -7.47 10.45
CA PRO A 218 18.55 -8.09 9.64
C PRO A 218 18.00 -9.07 8.60
N GLU A 219 16.97 -9.84 8.96
CA GLU A 219 16.37 -10.83 8.07
C GLU A 219 15.64 -10.19 6.88
N VAL A 220 15.09 -8.98 7.04
CA VAL A 220 14.50 -8.20 5.94
C VAL A 220 15.61 -7.69 5.00
N LEU A 221 16.76 -7.28 5.55
CA LEU A 221 17.93 -6.90 4.73
C LEU A 221 18.51 -8.11 3.98
N ASP A 222 18.51 -9.29 4.59
CA ASP A 222 18.93 -10.54 3.93
C ASP A 222 18.00 -10.88 2.76
N LEU A 223 16.68 -10.75 2.96
CA LEU A 223 15.70 -10.94 1.89
C LEU A 223 15.85 -9.87 0.79
N LEU A 224 16.12 -8.61 1.14
CA LEU A 224 16.39 -7.55 0.17
C LEU A 224 17.63 -7.85 -0.69
N ARG A 225 18.69 -8.45 -0.13
CA ARG A 225 19.84 -8.89 -0.91
C ARG A 225 19.45 -9.99 -1.91
N ALA A 226 18.64 -10.96 -1.49
CA ALA A 226 18.12 -11.98 -2.39
C ALA A 226 17.26 -11.36 -3.51
N VAL A 227 16.38 -10.41 -3.17
CA VAL A 227 15.60 -9.63 -4.17
C VAL A 227 16.51 -8.94 -5.18
N ALA A 228 17.62 -8.32 -4.73
CA ALA A 228 18.55 -7.65 -5.61
C ALA A 228 19.25 -8.59 -6.62
N ASP A 229 19.45 -9.87 -6.27
CA ASP A 229 20.04 -10.87 -7.18
C ASP A 229 19.10 -11.24 -8.36
N HIS A 230 17.80 -11.01 -8.23
CA HIS A 230 16.81 -11.31 -9.26
C HIS A 230 16.60 -10.18 -10.29
N TRP A 231 17.19 -9.00 -10.08
CA TRP A 231 17.07 -7.87 -11.00
C TRP A 231 18.43 -7.38 -11.51
N PRO A 232 18.62 -7.19 -12.83
CA PRO A 232 19.94 -6.87 -13.41
C PRO A 232 20.42 -5.42 -13.17
N GLY A 233 19.69 -4.60 -12.41
CA GLY A 233 20.05 -3.20 -12.16
C GLY A 233 19.69 -2.72 -10.75
N PRO A 234 19.94 -1.45 -10.41
CA PRO A 234 19.47 -0.90 -9.15
C PRO A 234 17.95 -0.66 -9.21
N LEU A 235 17.15 -1.44 -8.48
CA LEU A 235 15.73 -1.11 -8.28
C LEU A 235 15.64 0.08 -7.31
N PRO A 236 14.76 1.07 -7.57
CA PRO A 236 14.46 2.07 -6.55
C PRO A 236 13.91 1.38 -5.30
N CYS A 237 14.40 1.77 -4.14
CA CYS A 237 14.10 1.10 -2.87
C CYS A 237 13.82 2.15 -1.80
N LEU A 238 12.68 2.05 -1.13
CA LEU A 238 12.19 3.06 -0.20
C LEU A 238 12.09 2.52 1.22
N LEU A 239 12.62 3.26 2.19
CA LEU A 239 12.43 2.99 3.61
C LEU A 239 11.16 3.68 4.14
N GLU A 240 10.27 2.90 4.76
CA GLU A 240 9.06 3.39 5.42
C GLU A 240 9.27 3.57 6.93
N ARG A 241 9.02 4.80 7.39
CA ARG A 241 9.19 5.21 8.80
C ARG A 241 8.17 6.26 9.23
N ASP A 242 7.20 5.82 10.03
CA ASP A 242 5.98 6.61 10.24
C ASP A 242 5.78 7.08 11.67
N ALA A 243 6.24 6.29 12.64
CA ALA A 243 6.03 6.57 14.06
C ALA A 243 7.23 6.10 14.89
N ARG A 244 7.34 6.57 16.15
CA ARG A 244 8.50 6.31 17.03
C ARG A 244 9.84 6.45 16.29
N LEU A 245 9.99 7.60 15.64
CA LEU A 245 11.15 7.90 14.82
C LEU A 245 12.42 7.89 15.70
N PRO A 246 13.50 7.22 15.25
CA PRO A 246 14.73 7.14 16.02
C PRO A 246 15.51 8.46 15.94
N PRO A 247 16.59 8.63 16.74
CA PRO A 247 17.56 9.70 16.54
C PRO A 247 18.08 9.75 15.09
N VAL A 248 18.48 10.93 14.63
CA VAL A 248 18.88 11.17 13.22
C VAL A 248 20.00 10.22 12.78
N ASP A 249 21.03 10.04 13.61
CA ASP A 249 22.16 9.16 13.28
C ASP A 249 21.73 7.70 13.10
N GLU A 250 20.79 7.21 13.91
CA GLU A 250 20.23 5.86 13.79
C GLU A 250 19.37 5.73 12.54
N PHE A 251 18.57 6.76 12.22
CA PHE A 251 17.78 6.80 10.99
C PHE A 251 18.64 6.79 9.73
N HIS A 252 19.72 7.57 9.71
CA HIS A 252 20.68 7.58 8.60
C HIS A 252 21.42 6.26 8.46
N ALA A 253 21.79 5.62 9.58
CA ALA A 253 22.40 4.29 9.55
C ALA A 253 21.43 3.23 8.98
N GLU A 254 20.13 3.34 9.28
CA GLU A 254 19.09 2.48 8.72
C GLU A 254 18.94 2.68 7.20
N LEU A 255 18.88 3.93 6.74
CA LEU A 255 18.90 4.28 5.31
C LEU A 255 20.14 3.72 4.59
N ASP A 256 21.32 3.84 5.19
CA ASP A 256 22.57 3.34 4.63
C ASP A 256 22.59 1.80 4.57
N ALA A 257 22.02 1.12 5.56
CA ALA A 257 21.88 -0.33 5.57
C ALA A 257 20.96 -0.82 4.45
N VAL A 258 19.83 -0.13 4.23
CA VAL A 258 18.91 -0.42 3.11
C VAL A 258 19.59 -0.19 1.76
N ALA A 259 20.26 0.95 1.58
CA ALA A 259 20.99 1.25 0.36
C ALA A 259 22.08 0.21 0.05
N GLY A 260 22.83 -0.21 1.08
CA GLY A 260 23.85 -1.25 0.95
C GLY A 260 23.27 -2.63 0.60
N ALA A 261 22.15 -3.02 1.21
CA ALA A 261 21.49 -4.29 0.90
C ALA A 261 20.86 -4.31 -0.51
N ALA A 262 20.32 -3.18 -0.97
CA ALA A 262 19.78 -3.02 -2.32
C ALA A 262 20.88 -2.78 -3.39
N SER A 263 22.16 -2.81 -3.02
CA SER A 263 23.30 -2.52 -3.91
C SER A 263 23.19 -1.17 -4.64
N LEU A 264 22.62 -0.16 -3.96
CA LEU A 264 22.45 1.18 -4.51
C LEU A 264 23.76 1.96 -4.44
N THR A 265 24.18 2.51 -5.58
CA THR A 265 25.31 3.43 -5.63
C THR A 265 24.85 4.83 -5.24
N ARG A 266 25.56 5.49 -4.31
CA ARG A 266 25.38 6.92 -4.06
C ARG A 266 25.68 7.69 -5.36
N PRO A 267 24.83 8.62 -5.79
CA PRO A 267 25.18 9.53 -6.87
C PRO A 267 26.48 10.25 -6.52
N GLN A 268 27.45 10.32 -7.44
CA GLN A 268 28.62 11.16 -7.22
C GLN A 268 28.19 12.63 -7.33
N SER A 269 28.70 13.47 -6.44
CA SER A 269 28.29 14.88 -6.25
C SER A 269 28.34 15.74 -7.53
N ASP A 270 29.12 15.33 -8.52
CA ASP A 270 29.28 16.03 -9.81
C ASP A 270 28.14 15.78 -10.82
N ASP A 271 27.30 14.75 -10.62
CA ASP A 271 26.20 14.40 -11.55
C ASP A 271 24.87 15.16 -11.29
N HIS A 272 24.76 15.86 -10.16
CA HIS A 272 23.53 16.60 -9.82
C HIS A 272 23.28 17.80 -10.74
N LEU A 273 24.33 18.36 -11.37
CA LEU A 273 24.17 19.50 -12.29
C LEU A 273 23.74 19.05 -13.70
N THR A 274 24.03 17.81 -14.08
CA THR A 274 23.68 17.19 -15.37
C THR A 274 22.30 16.54 -15.35
N ALA A 275 21.85 15.97 -14.23
CA ALA A 275 20.55 15.31 -14.12
C ALA A 275 19.36 16.30 -14.20
N VAL A 276 19.48 17.50 -13.63
CA VAL A 276 18.42 18.53 -13.64
C VAL A 276 18.16 19.08 -15.05
N THR A 277 19.12 18.97 -15.98
CA THR A 277 18.94 19.39 -17.38
C THR A 277 18.49 18.25 -18.30
N ALA A 278 18.72 16.99 -17.94
CA ALA A 278 18.30 15.82 -18.73
C ALA A 278 16.83 15.40 -18.52
N ALA A 279 16.22 15.73 -17.36
CA ALA A 279 14.81 15.46 -17.07
C ALA A 279 13.82 16.32 -17.91
N ALA A 280 14.31 17.25 -18.74
CA ALA A 280 13.52 18.10 -19.62
C ALA A 280 13.64 17.71 -21.12
N GLY A 281 14.20 16.55 -21.45
CA GLY A 281 14.24 16.04 -22.82
C GLY A 281 12.95 15.30 -23.20
N PRO A 282 12.40 15.49 -24.42
CA PRO A 282 11.26 14.72 -24.86
C PRO A 282 11.66 13.24 -24.98
N MET A 283 10.98 12.37 -24.23
CA MET A 283 11.04 10.93 -24.43
C MET A 283 10.76 10.62 -25.92
N PRO A 284 11.56 9.77 -26.59
CA PRO A 284 11.30 9.41 -27.98
C PRO A 284 9.94 8.73 -28.08
N GLY A 285 9.00 9.38 -28.75
CA GLY A 285 7.69 8.82 -29.08
C GLY A 285 7.85 7.67 -30.07
N ALA A 286 8.16 6.47 -29.59
CA ALA A 286 7.95 5.24 -30.33
C ALA A 286 6.44 5.00 -30.40
N ARG A 287 5.79 5.59 -31.42
CA ARG A 287 4.45 5.18 -31.83
C ARG A 287 4.55 3.74 -32.33
N VAL A 288 4.31 2.78 -31.45
CA VAL A 288 3.89 1.45 -31.90
C VAL A 288 2.50 1.64 -32.48
N ARG A 289 2.40 1.64 -33.83
CA ARG A 289 1.13 1.46 -34.51
C ARG A 289 0.66 0.04 -34.20
N VAL A 290 -0.13 -0.11 -33.16
CA VAL A 290 -1.04 -1.26 -33.06
C VAL A 290 -2.08 -1.03 -34.16
N GLY A 291 -1.96 -1.77 -35.26
CA GLY A 291 -3.05 -1.89 -36.21
C GLY A 291 -4.19 -2.61 -35.50
N ILE A 292 -5.13 -1.84 -34.95
CA ILE A 292 -6.44 -2.38 -34.58
C ILE A 292 -7.14 -2.64 -35.90
N ASP A 293 -7.21 -3.91 -36.28
CA ASP A 293 -8.11 -4.34 -37.33
C ASP A 293 -9.54 -4.09 -36.82
N ALA A 294 -10.21 -3.09 -37.39
CA ALA A 294 -11.57 -2.69 -37.05
C ALA A 294 -12.64 -3.64 -37.64
N SER A 295 -12.28 -4.89 -37.91
CA SER A 295 -13.17 -5.89 -38.50
C SER A 295 -13.32 -7.16 -37.65
N LEU A 296 -13.41 -7.03 -36.32
CA LEU A 296 -13.98 -8.05 -35.44
C LEU A 296 -14.82 -7.38 -34.34
N VAL A 297 -15.91 -6.73 -34.75
CA VAL A 297 -17.10 -6.62 -33.88
C VAL A 297 -17.86 -7.91 -34.10
N ASP A 298 -17.45 -8.96 -33.40
CA ASP A 298 -18.36 -10.07 -33.16
C ASP A 298 -19.30 -9.57 -32.06
N GLU A 299 -20.59 -9.47 -32.35
CA GLU A 299 -21.61 -9.29 -31.33
C GLU A 299 -21.53 -10.53 -30.44
N ALA A 300 -20.68 -10.47 -29.41
CA ALA A 300 -20.63 -11.48 -28.38
C ALA A 300 -22.01 -11.53 -27.72
N THR A 301 -22.77 -12.56 -28.07
CA THR A 301 -23.92 -12.99 -27.29
C THR A 301 -23.40 -13.29 -25.90
N VAL A 302 -23.57 -12.34 -24.99
CA VAL A 302 -23.28 -12.56 -23.57
C VAL A 302 -24.31 -13.56 -23.09
N ASP A 303 -23.88 -14.79 -22.84
CA ASP A 303 -24.75 -15.86 -22.37
C ASP A 303 -25.28 -15.46 -20.99
N GLU A 304 -26.60 -15.33 -20.84
CA GLU A 304 -27.24 -14.90 -19.59
C GLU A 304 -26.79 -15.77 -18.40
N ALA A 305 -26.48 -17.05 -18.63
CA ALA A 305 -25.94 -17.96 -17.63
C ALA A 305 -24.55 -17.54 -17.11
N THR A 306 -23.67 -17.03 -17.97
CA THR A 306 -22.32 -16.56 -17.58
C THR A 306 -22.35 -15.24 -16.82
N VAL A 307 -23.35 -14.39 -17.09
CA VAL A 307 -23.59 -13.13 -16.36
C VAL A 307 -24.17 -13.42 -14.98
N ASP A 308 -25.10 -14.38 -14.90
CA ASP A 308 -25.72 -14.80 -13.64
C ASP A 308 -24.70 -15.46 -12.70
N GLU A 309 -23.86 -16.36 -13.22
CA GLU A 309 -22.74 -16.96 -12.45
C GLU A 309 -21.73 -15.91 -11.98
N GLY A 310 -21.35 -14.95 -12.83
CA GLY A 310 -20.45 -13.85 -12.45
C GLY A 310 -21.05 -12.96 -11.34
N THR A 311 -22.35 -12.69 -11.41
CA THR A 311 -23.07 -11.87 -10.42
C THR A 311 -23.22 -12.61 -9.08
N GLN A 312 -23.47 -13.92 -9.11
CA GLN A 312 -23.55 -14.73 -7.90
C GLN A 312 -22.18 -14.84 -7.20
N VAL A 313 -21.11 -15.13 -7.94
CA VAL A 313 -19.76 -15.25 -7.38
C VAL A 313 -19.30 -13.93 -6.75
N ASP A 314 -19.61 -12.80 -7.38
CA ASP A 314 -19.31 -11.48 -6.82
C ASP A 314 -20.14 -11.22 -5.54
N ALA A 315 -21.39 -11.70 -5.47
CA ALA A 315 -22.22 -11.59 -4.27
C ALA A 315 -21.69 -12.43 -3.10
N GLU A 316 -21.18 -13.64 -3.36
CA GLU A 316 -20.54 -14.50 -2.35
C GLU A 316 -19.24 -13.87 -1.83
N LEU A 317 -18.40 -13.34 -2.72
CA LEU A 317 -17.19 -12.61 -2.35
C LEU A 317 -17.51 -11.37 -1.51
N LEU A 318 -18.54 -10.60 -1.88
CA LEU A 318 -18.99 -9.44 -1.11
C LEU A 318 -19.46 -9.87 0.28
N ALA A 319 -20.25 -10.94 0.39
CA ALA A 319 -20.71 -11.47 1.67
C ALA A 319 -19.52 -11.87 2.57
N GLY A 320 -18.49 -12.51 2.01
CA GLY A 320 -17.25 -12.84 2.71
C GLY A 320 -16.51 -11.59 3.20
N GLN A 321 -16.34 -10.56 2.36
CA GLN A 321 -15.69 -9.31 2.74
C GLN A 321 -16.45 -8.59 3.87
N ILE A 322 -17.79 -8.55 3.78
CA ILE A 322 -18.66 -7.97 4.82
C ILE A 322 -18.48 -8.73 6.13
N ALA A 323 -18.53 -10.07 6.09
CA ALA A 323 -18.39 -10.89 7.28
C ALA A 323 -17.02 -10.65 7.94
N LEU A 324 -15.92 -10.68 7.18
CA LEU A 324 -14.59 -10.45 7.72
C LEU A 324 -14.46 -9.05 8.36
N VAL A 325 -14.96 -8.00 7.70
CA VAL A 325 -14.94 -6.64 8.27
C VAL A 325 -15.75 -6.58 9.56
N ARG A 326 -16.94 -7.20 9.62
CA ARG A 326 -17.77 -7.20 10.84
C ARG A 326 -17.14 -7.99 11.97
N THR A 327 -16.54 -9.15 11.71
CA THR A 327 -15.79 -9.92 12.70
C THR A 327 -14.67 -9.08 13.31
N LEU A 328 -13.88 -8.41 12.46
CA LEU A 328 -12.72 -7.62 12.90
C LEU A 328 -13.11 -6.32 13.60
N THR A 329 -14.22 -5.70 13.20
CA THR A 329 -14.59 -4.34 13.69
C THR A 329 -15.69 -4.33 14.74
N ALA A 330 -16.65 -5.25 14.66
CA ALA A 330 -17.81 -5.36 15.54
C ALA A 330 -17.76 -6.60 16.46
N GLY A 331 -16.80 -7.50 16.25
CA GLY A 331 -16.66 -8.71 17.07
C GLY A 331 -17.73 -9.76 16.83
N GLU A 332 -18.31 -9.78 15.62
CA GLU A 332 -19.18 -10.87 15.19
C GLU A 332 -18.40 -12.19 15.10
N ASP A 333 -19.12 -13.31 14.98
CA ASP A 333 -18.51 -14.63 14.87
C ASP A 333 -17.54 -14.70 13.66
N SER A 334 -16.47 -15.48 13.81
CA SER A 334 -15.51 -15.68 12.72
C SER A 334 -16.19 -16.31 11.51
N PRO A 335 -15.94 -15.82 10.28
CA PRO A 335 -16.42 -16.50 9.08
C PRO A 335 -15.78 -17.90 8.99
N ALA A 336 -16.47 -18.83 8.34
CA ALA A 336 -15.99 -20.20 8.17
C ALA A 336 -14.64 -20.22 7.43
N GLY A 337 -13.77 -21.17 7.80
CA GLY A 337 -12.48 -21.40 7.14
C GLY A 337 -11.32 -20.52 7.64
N PHE A 338 -11.58 -19.40 8.32
CA PHE A 338 -10.52 -18.60 8.94
C PHE A 338 -10.01 -19.25 10.22
N ALA A 339 -8.69 -19.17 10.42
CA ALA A 339 -8.05 -19.61 11.66
C ALA A 339 -8.40 -18.63 12.80
N ALA A 340 -9.03 -19.15 13.86
CA ALA A 340 -9.58 -18.32 14.94
C ALA A 340 -8.51 -17.51 15.70
N ASP A 341 -7.33 -18.08 15.89
CA ASP A 341 -6.17 -17.40 16.49
C ASP A 341 -5.69 -16.22 15.63
N ARG A 342 -5.73 -16.36 14.30
CA ARG A 342 -5.37 -15.29 13.36
C ARG A 342 -6.38 -14.15 13.32
N ILE A 343 -7.66 -14.49 13.43
CA ILE A 343 -8.73 -13.49 13.56
C ILE A 343 -8.54 -12.69 14.85
N GLU A 344 -8.32 -13.36 15.97
CA GLU A 344 -8.12 -12.69 17.26
C GLU A 344 -6.87 -11.80 17.27
N ALA A 345 -5.74 -12.32 16.76
CA ALA A 345 -4.50 -11.54 16.64
C ALA A 345 -4.67 -10.31 15.74
N THR A 346 -5.35 -10.46 14.60
CA THR A 346 -5.64 -9.35 13.68
C THR A 346 -6.54 -8.32 14.36
N ARG A 347 -7.58 -8.76 15.06
CA ARG A 347 -8.49 -7.87 15.80
C ARG A 347 -7.76 -7.10 16.90
N ALA A 348 -6.91 -7.77 17.67
CA ALA A 348 -6.10 -7.13 18.71
C ALA A 348 -5.18 -6.05 18.11
N ALA A 349 -4.52 -6.36 16.98
CA ALA A 349 -3.67 -5.41 16.27
C ALA A 349 -4.45 -4.18 15.75
N LEU A 350 -5.67 -4.38 15.24
CA LEU A 350 -6.54 -3.25 14.82
C LEU A 350 -6.94 -2.37 16.00
N ILE A 351 -7.27 -2.96 17.15
CA ILE A 351 -7.59 -2.22 18.37
C ILE A 351 -6.36 -1.42 18.82
N ASP A 352 -5.17 -2.02 18.81
CA ASP A 352 -3.93 -1.32 19.15
C ASP A 352 -3.64 -0.15 18.19
N LYS A 353 -3.82 -0.35 16.88
CA LYS A 353 -3.64 0.71 15.88
C LYS A 353 -4.59 1.88 16.13
N ARG A 354 -5.87 1.60 16.39
CA ARG A 354 -6.87 2.62 16.71
C ARG A 354 -6.54 3.35 18.01
N ARG A 355 -6.06 2.62 19.02
CA ARG A 355 -5.64 3.18 20.31
C ARG A 355 -4.47 4.14 20.13
N LEU A 356 -3.46 3.76 19.36
CA LEU A 356 -2.31 4.60 19.04
C LEU A 356 -2.75 5.87 18.29
N ALA A 357 -3.61 5.74 17.28
CA ALA A 357 -4.14 6.89 16.55
C ALA A 357 -4.90 7.87 17.47
N VAL A 358 -5.64 7.36 18.47
CA VAL A 358 -6.25 8.22 19.50
C VAL A 358 -5.21 8.91 20.35
N GLY A 359 -4.14 8.22 20.76
CA GLY A 359 -3.05 8.82 21.53
C GLY A 359 -2.31 9.93 20.78
N GLU A 360 -2.18 9.83 19.46
CA GLU A 360 -1.59 10.88 18.63
C GLU A 360 -2.43 12.17 18.63
N HIS A 361 -3.76 12.03 18.62
CA HIS A 361 -4.68 13.18 18.59
C HIS A 361 -5.04 13.70 19.99
N TRP A 362 -5.02 12.81 20.99
CA TRP A 362 -5.48 13.04 22.36
C TRP A 362 -4.51 12.43 23.39
N PRO A 363 -3.26 12.91 23.49
CA PRO A 363 -2.23 12.29 24.32
C PRO A 363 -2.61 12.24 25.81
N ALA A 364 -3.20 13.32 26.33
CA ALA A 364 -3.66 13.36 27.72
C ALA A 364 -4.74 12.32 28.05
N LEU A 365 -5.59 11.97 27.07
CA LEU A 365 -6.59 10.90 27.25
C LEU A 365 -5.89 9.53 27.28
N ALA A 366 -4.92 9.31 26.38
CA ALA A 366 -4.22 8.04 26.28
C ALA A 366 -3.36 7.72 27.52
N GLU A 367 -2.96 8.72 28.29
CA GLU A 367 -2.22 8.56 29.55
C GLU A 367 -3.12 8.25 30.77
N THR A 368 -4.45 8.30 30.63
CA THR A 368 -5.36 8.07 31.76
C THR A 368 -5.32 6.61 32.26
N PRO A 369 -5.30 6.37 33.59
CA PRO A 369 -5.32 5.01 34.12
C PRO A 369 -6.55 4.22 33.63
N GLY A 370 -6.32 3.01 33.14
CA GLY A 370 -7.38 2.15 32.58
C GLY A 370 -7.80 2.50 31.15
N PHE A 371 -7.17 3.49 30.49
CA PHE A 371 -7.44 3.82 29.09
C PHE A 371 -7.26 2.60 28.18
N HIS A 372 -6.18 1.84 28.35
CA HIS A 372 -5.88 0.69 27.50
C HIS A 372 -6.98 -0.37 27.55
N ASP A 373 -7.31 -0.85 28.75
CA ASP A 373 -8.33 -1.89 28.95
C ASP A 373 -9.74 -1.36 28.63
N GLY A 374 -10.03 -0.12 29.00
CA GLY A 374 -11.31 0.54 28.72
C GLY A 374 -11.53 0.80 27.23
N PHE A 375 -10.50 1.20 26.49
CA PHE A 375 -10.57 1.46 25.06
C PHE A 375 -10.89 0.19 24.28
N ALA A 376 -10.20 -0.91 24.57
CA ALA A 376 -10.48 -2.20 23.94
C ALA A 376 -11.93 -2.65 24.19
N ALA A 377 -12.42 -2.52 25.43
CA ALA A 377 -13.79 -2.89 25.80
C ALA A 377 -14.87 -2.03 25.10
N VAL A 378 -14.58 -0.74 24.85
CA VAL A 378 -15.49 0.19 24.18
C VAL A 378 -15.46 -0.03 22.66
N VAL A 379 -14.27 -0.08 22.06
CA VAL A 379 -14.10 -0.19 20.60
C VAL A 379 -14.53 -1.56 20.08
N ALA A 380 -14.41 -2.62 20.88
CA ALA A 380 -14.97 -3.92 20.55
C ALA A 380 -16.49 -3.91 20.30
N ARG A 381 -17.19 -2.83 20.66
CA ARG A 381 -18.65 -2.68 20.58
C ARG A 381 -19.11 -1.51 19.70
N LEU A 382 -18.18 -0.78 19.08
CA LEU A 382 -18.51 0.38 18.25
C LEU A 382 -18.23 0.08 16.77
N PRO A 383 -19.23 0.22 15.88
CA PRO A 383 -18.98 0.10 14.45
C PRO A 383 -18.02 1.21 14.01
N THR A 384 -17.04 0.87 13.17
CA THR A 384 -16.19 1.87 12.55
C THR A 384 -16.87 2.49 11.34
N HIS A 385 -17.27 3.75 11.51
CA HIS A 385 -17.70 4.62 10.43
C HIS A 385 -16.54 5.53 10.00
N ASP A 386 -16.63 5.99 8.76
CA ASP A 386 -15.63 6.74 7.98
C ASP A 386 -15.15 8.07 8.61
N ASP A 387 -15.75 8.51 9.72
CA ASP A 387 -15.87 9.94 10.03
C ASP A 387 -15.24 10.37 11.37
N LEU A 388 -14.10 9.80 11.74
CA LEU A 388 -13.29 10.33 12.87
C LEU A 388 -12.60 11.67 12.54
N GLY A 389 -12.64 12.13 11.28
CA GLY A 389 -11.92 13.31 10.79
C GLY A 389 -12.75 14.59 10.60
N ARG A 390 -14.09 14.53 10.57
CA ARG A 390 -14.91 15.74 10.49
C ARG A 390 -15.10 16.33 11.88
N ARG A 391 -14.42 17.46 12.16
CA ARG A 391 -14.93 18.38 13.19
C ARG A 391 -16.41 18.64 12.86
N PRO A 392 -17.36 18.45 13.78
CA PRO A 392 -18.72 18.90 13.54
C PRO A 392 -18.64 20.39 13.20
N ARG A 393 -19.12 20.76 12.02
CA ARG A 393 -19.38 22.16 11.70
C ARG A 393 -20.45 22.61 12.69
N VAL A 394 -20.03 23.19 13.80
CA VAL A 394 -20.90 23.98 14.65
C VAL A 394 -21.40 25.10 13.75
N ARG A 395 -22.63 24.95 13.23
CA ARG A 395 -23.34 26.09 12.69
C ARG A 395 -23.51 27.04 13.88
N PRO A 396 -23.09 28.31 13.79
CA PRO A 396 -23.58 29.28 14.74
C PRO A 396 -25.10 29.34 14.53
N ASP A 397 -25.85 28.97 15.56
CA ASP A 397 -27.29 29.20 15.58
C ASP A 397 -27.57 30.72 15.53
N PRO A 398 -28.71 31.11 14.93
CA PRO A 398 -28.97 32.46 14.42
C PRO A 398 -29.08 33.56 15.48
#